data_AF-A0A6I3IXH7-F1
#
_entry.id   AF-A0A6I3IXH7-F1
#
_cell.length_a   1.000
_cell.length_b   1.000
_cell.length_c   1.000
_cell.angle_alpha   90.00
_cell.angle_beta   90.00
_cell.angle_gamma   90.00
#
_symmetry.space_group_name_H-M   'P 1'
#
loop_
_entity.id
_entity.type
_entity.pdbx_description
1 polymer ?
#
loop_
_entity_poly.entity_id
_entity_poly.type
_entity_poly.pdbx_seq_one_letter_code
_entity_poly.pdbx_strand_id
1 'polypeptide(L)'
;MAFLIGGGGKLNERQRRFADEYIICGVAEEAAIKAGYSKNYARAQSHKLLANVGISEYLKNRMEELQDEKILTQKQVLVMLSEIASGQAKETIVVTTKVAELIPDPSTGKTVKVYNEVPQLVEYPTKNSDRNKALELLGKNYRLWTDKVEADVIVSESPKFDDIVNQLGGGGLEE
;
A
#
# COMPACT_ATOMS: atom_id res chain seq x y z
N MET A 1 -3.36 -27.22 -1.80
CA MET A 1 -4.61 -26.99 -1.06
C MET A 1 -4.43 -27.56 0.34
N ALA A 2 -3.73 -26.81 1.21
CA ALA A 2 -3.41 -27.26 2.56
C ALA A 2 -4.58 -26.94 3.49
N PHE A 3 -5.31 -27.97 3.90
CA PHE A 3 -6.27 -27.89 5.00
C PHE A 3 -5.46 -27.76 6.30
N LEU A 4 -5.43 -26.56 6.90
CA LEU A 4 -5.01 -26.42 8.29
C LEU A 4 -6.17 -26.84 9.18
N ILE A 5 -6.02 -28.03 9.77
CA ILE A 5 -6.90 -28.60 10.78
C ILE A 5 -6.50 -28.00 12.12
N GLY A 6 -7.35 -27.09 12.63
CA GLY A 6 -7.29 -26.59 14.00
C GLY A 6 -8.71 -26.29 14.48
N GLY A 7 -9.23 -27.11 15.40
CA GLY A 7 -10.23 -26.79 16.43
C GLY A 7 -11.55 -26.05 16.14
N GLY A 8 -11.90 -25.69 14.90
CA GLY A 8 -13.04 -24.81 14.61
C GLY A 8 -14.38 -25.55 14.50
N GLY A 9 -15.15 -25.65 15.58
CA GLY A 9 -16.56 -25.98 15.51
C GLY A 9 -17.26 -25.00 14.56
N LYS A 10 -17.81 -25.51 13.45
CA LYS A 10 -18.45 -24.72 12.37
C LYS A 10 -19.38 -23.65 12.96
N LEU A 11 -18.96 -22.39 12.85
CA LEU A 11 -19.76 -21.23 13.30
C LEU A 11 -21.16 -21.29 12.70
N ASN A 12 -22.17 -21.10 13.55
CA ASN A 12 -23.53 -20.94 13.04
C ASN A 12 -23.68 -19.57 12.36
N GLU A 13 -24.70 -19.43 11.52
CA GLU A 13 -24.91 -18.21 10.72
C GLU A 13 -25.02 -16.95 11.58
N ARG A 14 -25.67 -17.05 12.75
CA ARG A 14 -25.87 -15.92 13.66
C ARG A 14 -24.57 -15.45 14.31
N GLN A 15 -23.68 -16.38 14.67
CA GLN A 15 -22.36 -16.09 15.21
C GLN A 15 -21.45 -15.47 14.15
N ARG A 16 -21.54 -15.95 12.89
CA ARG A 16 -20.84 -15.34 11.76
C ARG A 16 -21.31 -13.91 11.53
N ARG A 17 -22.62 -13.68 11.44
CA ARG A 17 -23.20 -12.33 11.32
C ARG A 17 -22.79 -11.42 12.48
N PHE A 18 -22.74 -11.94 13.70
CA PHE A 18 -22.23 -11.19 14.85
C PHE A 18 -20.79 -10.73 14.65
N ALA A 19 -19.91 -11.63 14.21
CA ALA A 19 -18.52 -11.30 13.96
C ALA A 19 -18.38 -10.26 12.84
N ASP A 20 -19.10 -10.44 11.72
CA ASP A 20 -19.07 -9.50 10.59
C ASP A 20 -19.56 -8.11 11.01
N GLU A 21 -20.66 -8.01 11.77
CA GLU A 21 -21.17 -6.74 12.29
C GLU A 21 -20.21 -6.10 13.31
N TYR A 22 -19.56 -6.93 14.13
CA TYR A 22 -18.58 -6.44 15.10
C TYR A 22 -17.35 -5.83 14.43
N ILE A 23 -16.89 -6.39 13.31
CA ILE A 23 -15.82 -5.80 12.49
C ILE A 23 -16.21 -4.41 11.98
N ILE A 24 -17.49 -4.20 11.65
CA ILE A 24 -18.01 -2.93 11.12
C ILE A 24 -18.15 -1.87 12.23
N CYS A 25 -18.81 -2.19 13.35
CA CYS A 25 -19.16 -1.19 14.36
C CYS A 25 -18.26 -1.16 15.60
N GLY A 26 -17.49 -2.22 15.87
CA GLY A 26 -16.63 -2.33 17.06
C GLY A 26 -17.37 -2.45 18.40
N VAL A 27 -18.70 -2.49 18.41
CA VAL A 27 -19.53 -2.53 19.62
C VAL A 27 -20.29 -3.85 19.72
N ALA A 28 -20.00 -4.65 20.76
CA ALA A 28 -20.54 -6.01 20.90
C ALA A 28 -22.07 -6.05 21.06
N GLU A 29 -22.65 -5.13 21.83
CA GLU A 29 -24.11 -5.06 22.01
C GLU A 29 -24.81 -4.79 20.67
N GLU A 30 -24.34 -3.78 19.92
CA GLU A 30 -24.93 -3.42 18.62
C GLU A 30 -24.75 -4.52 17.58
N ALA A 31 -23.55 -5.12 17.51
CA ALA A 31 -23.29 -6.24 16.62
C ALA A 31 -24.20 -7.43 16.91
N ALA A 32 -24.46 -7.72 18.20
CA ALA A 32 -25.38 -8.78 18.59
C ALA A 32 -26.82 -8.47 18.18
N ILE A 33 -27.28 -7.23 18.36
CA ILE A 33 -28.62 -6.81 17.92
C ILE A 33 -28.77 -6.98 16.40
N LYS A 34 -27.80 -6.48 15.62
CA LYS A 34 -27.82 -6.58 14.15
C LYS A 34 -27.71 -8.01 13.63
N ALA A 35 -26.95 -8.86 14.32
CA ALA A 35 -26.90 -10.30 14.08
C ALA A 35 -28.18 -11.04 14.48
N GLY A 36 -29.18 -10.32 15.01
CA GLY A 36 -30.51 -10.82 15.31
C GLY A 36 -30.68 -11.33 16.74
N TYR A 37 -29.71 -11.16 17.65
CA TYR A 37 -29.88 -11.45 19.09
C TYR A 37 -30.91 -10.52 19.74
N SER A 38 -31.64 -11.04 20.73
CA SER A 38 -32.61 -10.20 21.46
C SER A 38 -31.87 -9.09 22.21
N LYS A 39 -32.53 -7.94 22.38
CA LYS A 39 -31.93 -6.79 23.07
C LYS A 39 -31.45 -7.13 24.49
N ASN A 40 -32.20 -7.96 25.20
CA ASN A 40 -31.82 -8.44 26.54
C ASN A 40 -30.56 -9.31 26.50
N TYR A 41 -30.46 -10.22 25.51
CA TYR A 41 -29.26 -11.04 25.33
C TYR A 41 -28.05 -10.18 24.94
N ALA A 42 -28.22 -9.27 23.97
CA ALA A 42 -27.17 -8.38 23.51
C ALA A 42 -26.57 -7.55 24.66
N ARG A 43 -27.41 -7.00 25.54
CA ARG A 43 -26.95 -6.28 26.74
C ARG A 43 -26.23 -7.17 27.73
N ALA A 44 -26.82 -8.31 28.07
CA ALA A 44 -26.32 -9.12 29.18
C ALA A 44 -25.15 -10.02 28.79
N GLN A 45 -25.06 -10.46 27.53
CA GLN A 45 -24.23 -11.61 27.12
C GLN A 45 -23.38 -11.38 25.87
N SER A 46 -23.44 -10.23 25.21
CA SER A 46 -22.64 -9.98 23.98
C SER A 46 -21.13 -10.14 24.18
N HIS A 47 -20.59 -9.75 25.34
CA HIS A 47 -19.17 -9.96 25.68
C HIS A 47 -18.76 -11.44 25.64
N LYS A 48 -19.68 -12.38 25.92
CA LYS A 48 -19.40 -13.82 25.85
C LYS A 48 -19.29 -14.32 24.41
N LEU A 49 -19.92 -13.64 23.44
CA LEU A 49 -19.73 -13.95 22.02
C LEU A 49 -18.30 -13.61 21.58
N LEU A 50 -17.72 -12.52 22.09
CA LEU A 50 -16.31 -12.20 21.82
C LEU A 50 -15.34 -13.19 22.47
N ALA A 51 -15.67 -13.69 23.67
CA ALA A 51 -14.87 -14.69 24.37
C ALA A 51 -15.00 -16.11 23.77
N ASN A 52 -15.93 -16.32 22.83
CA ASN A 52 -16.07 -17.62 22.17
C ASN A 52 -14.89 -17.86 21.22
N VAL A 53 -14.17 -18.97 21.43
CA VAL A 53 -12.95 -19.30 20.67
C VAL A 53 -13.19 -19.30 19.16
N GLY A 54 -14.27 -19.91 18.68
CA GLY A 54 -14.58 -19.97 17.26
C GLY A 54 -14.89 -18.60 16.65
N ILE A 55 -15.62 -17.75 17.38
CA ILE A 55 -15.90 -16.37 16.95
C ILE A 55 -14.61 -15.53 16.94
N SER A 56 -13.78 -15.66 17.98
CA SER A 56 -12.51 -14.94 18.10
C SER A 56 -11.53 -15.31 16.99
N GLU A 57 -11.41 -16.60 16.67
CA GLU A 57 -10.57 -17.09 15.57
C GLU A 57 -11.08 -16.58 14.21
N TYR A 58 -12.39 -16.61 13.97
CA TYR A 58 -12.98 -16.05 12.75
C TYR A 58 -12.77 -14.54 12.63
N LEU A 59 -12.96 -13.79 13.72
CA LEU A 59 -12.71 -12.34 13.76
C LEU A 59 -11.25 -12.03 13.40
N LYS A 60 -10.31 -12.77 13.96
CA LYS A 60 -8.87 -12.60 13.68
C LYS A 60 -8.58 -12.86 12.20
N ASN A 61 -9.00 -14.01 11.68
CA ASN A 61 -8.75 -14.39 10.28
C ASN A 61 -9.39 -13.38 9.32
N ARG A 62 -10.63 -12.95 9.59
CA ARG A 62 -11.33 -11.99 8.75
C ARG A 62 -10.68 -10.60 8.79
N MET A 63 -10.15 -10.19 9.94
CA MET A 63 -9.42 -8.93 10.06
C MET A 63 -8.08 -8.98 9.32
N GLU A 64 -7.37 -10.11 9.37
CA GLU A 64 -6.15 -10.34 8.58
C GLU A 64 -6.46 -10.31 7.07
N GLU A 65 -7.51 -11.01 6.62
CA GLU A 65 -7.97 -10.94 5.22
C GLU A 65 -8.29 -9.50 4.78
N LEU A 66 -9.00 -8.72 5.60
CA LEU A 66 -9.32 -7.33 5.29
C LEU A 66 -8.09 -6.41 5.31
N GLN A 67 -7.07 -6.72 6.12
CA GLN A 67 -5.80 -6.00 6.10
C GLN A 67 -5.02 -6.32 4.83
N ASP A 68 -4.96 -7.59 4.46
CA ASP A 68 -4.31 -8.05 3.22
C ASP A 68 -4.98 -7.47 1.98
N GLU A 69 -6.31 -7.39 1.94
CA GLU A 69 -7.07 -6.76 0.84
C GLU A 69 -6.80 -5.24 0.72
N LYS A 70 -6.49 -4.56 1.83
CA LYS A 70 -6.14 -3.13 1.83
C LYS A 70 -4.71 -2.88 1.38
N ILE A 71 -3.82 -3.86 1.51
CA ILE A 71 -2.43 -3.77 1.08
C ILE A 71 -2.37 -4.12 -0.40
N LEU A 72 -1.70 -3.28 -1.18
CA LEU A 72 -1.44 -3.58 -2.58
C LEU A 72 -0.54 -4.81 -2.71
N THR A 73 -1.03 -5.83 -3.38
CA THR A 73 -0.22 -6.99 -3.76
C THR A 73 0.89 -6.57 -4.72
N GLN A 74 1.99 -7.33 -4.77
CA GLN A 74 3.08 -7.08 -5.73
C GLN A 74 2.57 -6.97 -7.17
N LYS A 75 1.61 -7.82 -7.56
CA LYS A 75 0.99 -7.79 -8.89
C LYS A 75 0.25 -6.47 -9.14
N GLN A 76 -0.54 -5.98 -8.19
CA GLN A 76 -1.24 -4.70 -8.33
C GLN A 76 -0.26 -3.53 -8.44
N VAL A 77 0.81 -3.52 -7.63
CA VAL A 77 1.88 -2.51 -7.73
C VAL A 77 2.48 -2.51 -9.14
N LEU A 78 2.81 -3.68 -9.69
CA LEU A 78 3.36 -3.79 -11.04
C LEU A 78 2.38 -3.34 -12.13
N VAL A 79 1.08 -3.64 -11.99
CA VAL A 79 0.04 -3.17 -12.91
C VAL A 79 -0.02 -1.64 -12.90
N MET A 80 -0.12 -1.02 -11.72
CA MET A 80 -0.19 0.44 -11.63
C MET A 80 1.09 1.13 -12.13
N LEU A 81 2.27 0.59 -11.81
CA LEU A 81 3.53 1.10 -12.37
C LEU A 81 3.54 0.98 -13.91
N SER A 82 2.94 -0.07 -14.47
CA SER A 82 2.85 -0.25 -15.93
C SER A 82 1.87 0.74 -16.57
N GLU A 83 0.74 1.03 -15.91
CA GLU A 83 -0.23 2.05 -16.35
C GLU A 83 0.40 3.45 -16.35
N ILE A 84 1.17 3.78 -15.30
CA ILE A 84 1.94 5.02 -15.23
C ILE A 84 2.98 5.03 -16.36
N ALA A 85 3.86 4.04 -16.45
CA ALA A 85 4.91 3.99 -17.47
C ALA A 85 4.36 4.10 -18.91
N SER A 86 3.24 3.42 -19.20
CA SER A 86 2.57 3.47 -20.52
C SER A 86 1.81 4.76 -20.80
N GLY A 87 1.62 5.64 -19.81
CA GLY A 87 0.87 6.89 -19.95
C GLY A 87 -0.65 6.71 -19.97
N GLN A 88 -1.14 5.56 -19.53
CA GLN A 88 -2.58 5.29 -19.36
C GLN A 88 -3.13 5.93 -18.10
N ALA A 89 -2.29 6.04 -17.05
CA ALA A 89 -2.63 6.78 -15.86
C ALA A 89 -2.77 8.28 -16.17
N LYS A 90 -3.74 8.92 -15.51
CA LYS A 90 -4.02 10.34 -15.65
C LYS A 90 -3.80 11.08 -14.33
N GLU A 91 -3.39 12.33 -14.46
CA GLU A 91 -3.28 13.28 -13.36
C GLU A 91 -4.28 14.41 -13.58
N THR A 92 -4.96 14.81 -12.50
CA THR A 92 -5.83 15.98 -12.50
C THR A 92 -5.03 17.17 -11.96
N ILE A 93 -4.93 18.22 -12.75
CA ILE A 93 -4.30 19.48 -12.33
C ILE A 93 -5.30 20.62 -12.37
N VAL A 94 -5.07 21.62 -11.52
CA VAL A 94 -5.80 22.88 -11.54
C VAL A 94 -5.13 23.81 -12.56
N VAL A 95 -5.86 24.16 -13.61
CA VAL A 95 -5.44 25.15 -14.61
C VAL A 95 -6.28 26.39 -14.44
N THR A 96 -5.63 27.53 -14.24
CA THR A 96 -6.32 28.83 -14.22
C THR A 96 -6.60 29.29 -15.64
N THR A 97 -7.87 29.34 -16.01
CA THR A 97 -8.30 29.80 -17.33
C THR A 97 -8.84 31.22 -17.23
N LYS A 98 -8.44 32.08 -18.17
CA LYS A 98 -9.00 33.43 -18.32
C LYS A 98 -10.26 33.35 -19.17
N VAL A 99 -11.42 33.49 -18.53
CA VAL A 99 -12.71 33.53 -19.21
C VAL A 99 -13.11 34.99 -19.39
N ALA A 100 -13.40 35.38 -20.64
CA ALA A 100 -13.90 36.71 -20.94
C ALA A 100 -15.43 36.72 -20.87
N GLU A 101 -15.98 37.52 -19.97
CA GLU A 101 -17.42 37.75 -19.86
C GLU A 101 -17.74 39.18 -20.27
N LEU A 102 -18.85 39.36 -20.99
CA LEU A 102 -19.35 40.68 -21.36
C LEU A 102 -20.31 41.15 -20.27
N ILE A 103 -19.85 42.06 -19.43
CA ILE A 103 -20.63 42.62 -18.33
C ILE A 103 -21.04 44.05 -18.73
N PRO A 104 -22.32 44.43 -18.68
CA PRO A 104 -22.75 45.80 -18.89
C PRO A 104 -22.30 46.68 -17.72
N ASP A 105 -21.66 47.80 -18.03
CA ASP A 105 -21.26 48.80 -17.04
C ASP A 105 -22.51 49.42 -16.39
N PRO A 106 -22.68 49.31 -15.06
CA PRO A 106 -23.84 49.87 -14.35
C PRO A 106 -24.02 51.38 -14.53
N SER A 107 -22.95 52.11 -14.83
CA SER A 107 -22.96 53.57 -14.95
C SER A 107 -23.15 54.07 -16.39
N THR A 108 -22.67 53.33 -17.39
CA THR A 108 -22.67 53.78 -18.79
C THR A 108 -23.53 52.94 -19.73
N GLY A 109 -24.00 51.77 -19.30
CA GLY A 109 -24.80 50.84 -20.11
C GLY A 109 -24.04 50.18 -21.27
N LYS A 110 -22.75 50.49 -21.45
CA LYS A 110 -21.89 49.89 -22.47
C LYS A 110 -21.38 48.53 -21.99
N THR A 111 -21.25 47.57 -22.90
CA THR A 111 -20.69 46.26 -22.60
C THR A 111 -19.17 46.34 -22.47
N VAL A 112 -18.64 45.85 -21.35
CA VAL A 112 -17.20 45.76 -21.08
C VAL A 112 -16.80 44.29 -21.06
N LYS A 113 -15.68 43.95 -21.71
CA LYS A 113 -15.05 42.63 -21.59
C LYS A 113 -14.31 42.58 -20.26
N VAL A 114 -14.79 41.78 -19.32
CA VAL A 114 -14.14 41.50 -18.05
C VAL A 114 -13.50 40.12 -18.14
N TYR A 115 -12.21 40.03 -17.82
CA TYR A 115 -11.50 38.76 -17.77
C TYR A 115 -11.48 38.25 -16.33
N ASN A 116 -12.18 37.15 -16.09
CA ASN A 116 -12.18 36.46 -14.81
C ASN A 116 -11.23 35.26 -14.87
N GLU A 117 -10.45 35.06 -13.82
CA GLU A 117 -9.61 33.87 -13.66
C GLU A 117 -10.40 32.79 -12.92
N VAL A 118 -10.69 31.69 -13.61
CA VAL A 118 -11.46 30.57 -13.06
C VAL A 118 -10.56 29.34 -12.99
N PRO A 119 -10.39 28.71 -11.82
CA PRO A 119 -9.67 27.44 -11.71
C PRO A 119 -10.52 26.32 -12.33
N GLN A 120 -9.93 25.57 -13.25
CA GLN A 120 -10.55 24.41 -13.89
C GLN A 120 -9.72 23.15 -13.63
N LEU A 121 -10.39 22.04 -13.32
CA LEU A 121 -9.75 20.74 -13.20
C LEU A 121 -9.63 20.13 -14.59
N VAL A 122 -8.40 19.87 -15.03
CA VAL A 122 -8.13 19.25 -16.32
C VAL A 122 -7.33 17.98 -16.11
N GLU A 123 -7.75 16.91 -16.76
CA GLU A 123 -7.03 15.63 -16.77
C GLU A 123 -6.01 15.60 -17.91
N TYR A 124 -4.77 15.26 -17.57
CA TYR A 124 -3.71 14.98 -18.54
C TYR A 124 -3.11 13.60 -18.26
N PRO A 125 -2.51 12.92 -19.26
CA PRO A 125 -1.68 11.76 -19.01
C PRO A 125 -0.57 12.08 -18.00
N THR A 126 -0.13 11.08 -17.23
CA THR A 126 1.00 11.22 -16.29
C THR A 126 2.23 11.83 -16.97
N LYS A 127 2.92 12.73 -16.27
CA LYS A 127 4.07 13.46 -16.83
C LYS A 127 5.22 12.51 -17.13
N ASN A 128 6.04 12.84 -18.14
CA ASN A 128 7.17 11.99 -18.53
C ASN A 128 8.17 11.73 -17.39
N SER A 129 8.32 12.65 -16.44
CA SER A 129 9.13 12.44 -15.23
C SER A 129 8.64 11.25 -14.39
N ASP A 130 7.33 11.17 -14.16
CA ASP A 130 6.71 10.12 -13.34
C ASP A 130 6.70 8.79 -14.09
N ARG A 131 6.51 8.84 -15.41
CA ARG A 131 6.67 7.68 -16.30
C ARG A 131 8.09 7.10 -16.25
N ASN A 132 9.11 7.97 -16.31
CA ASN A 132 10.51 7.55 -16.17
C ASN A 132 10.77 6.92 -14.81
N LYS A 133 10.17 7.47 -13.73
CA LYS A 133 10.31 6.88 -12.40
C LYS A 133 9.65 5.50 -12.32
N ALA A 134 8.48 5.33 -12.90
CA ALA A 134 7.82 4.03 -12.96
C ALA A 134 8.65 2.99 -13.73
N LEU A 135 9.24 3.38 -14.87
CA LEU A 135 10.15 2.54 -15.65
C LEU A 135 11.42 2.17 -14.87
N GLU A 136 12.01 3.11 -14.13
CA GLU A 136 13.16 2.82 -13.25
C GLU A 136 12.80 1.76 -12.21
N LEU A 137 11.67 1.91 -11.51
CA LEU A 137 11.21 0.98 -10.48
C LEU A 137 10.89 -0.40 -11.04
N LEU A 138 10.24 -0.47 -12.20
CA LEU A 138 10.00 -1.73 -12.92
C LEU A 138 11.33 -2.39 -13.31
N GLY A 139 12.28 -1.63 -13.84
CA GLY A 139 13.60 -2.14 -14.18
C GLY A 139 14.38 -2.64 -12.96
N LYS A 140 14.26 -1.99 -11.80
CA LYS A 140 14.82 -2.48 -10.53
C LYS A 140 14.20 -3.82 -10.12
N ASN A 141 12.88 -3.96 -10.22
CA ASN A 141 12.19 -5.22 -9.94
C ASN A 141 12.63 -6.35 -10.88
N TYR A 142 12.86 -6.05 -12.16
CA TYR A 142 13.36 -7.00 -13.16
C TYR A 142 14.89 -7.13 -13.21
N ARG A 143 15.62 -6.43 -12.34
CA ARG A 143 17.10 -6.41 -12.30
C ARG A 143 17.74 -6.02 -13.65
N LEU A 144 17.12 -5.08 -14.37
CA LEU A 144 17.67 -4.55 -15.63
C LEU A 144 18.85 -3.61 -15.40
N TRP A 145 18.96 -3.04 -14.20
CA TRP A 145 20.00 -2.10 -13.82
C TRP A 145 21.03 -2.78 -12.92
N THR A 146 22.31 -2.50 -13.16
CA THR A 146 23.42 -2.93 -12.32
C THR A 146 24.19 -1.70 -11.87
N ASP A 147 24.34 -1.52 -10.56
CA ASP A 147 25.16 -0.46 -10.00
C ASP A 147 26.63 -0.90 -10.03
N LYS A 148 27.49 -0.10 -10.65
CA LYS A 148 28.94 -0.30 -10.57
C LYS A 148 29.42 0.25 -9.23
N VAL A 149 29.99 -0.62 -8.39
CA VAL A 149 30.65 -0.22 -7.15
C VAL A 149 32.16 -0.20 -7.39
N GLU A 150 32.76 0.98 -7.33
CA GLU A 150 34.21 1.13 -7.28
C GLU A 150 34.61 1.25 -5.80
N ALA A 151 35.33 0.25 -5.30
CA ALA A 151 35.84 0.24 -3.94
C ALA A 151 37.37 0.20 -3.99
N ASP A 152 38.02 1.26 -3.52
CA ASP A 152 39.45 1.26 -3.26
C ASP A 152 39.70 0.47 -1.96
N VAL A 153 39.84 -0.84 -2.10
CA VAL A 153 40.25 -1.70 -0.99
C VAL A 153 41.75 -1.51 -0.80
N ILE A 154 42.14 -0.67 0.16
CA ILE A 154 43.51 -0.65 0.67
C ILE A 154 43.70 -1.96 1.43
N VAL A 155 44.29 -2.95 0.76
CA VAL A 155 44.80 -4.15 1.43
C VAL A 155 45.97 -3.70 2.29
N SER A 156 45.71 -3.42 3.56
CA SER A 156 46.79 -3.45 4.55
C SER A 156 47.16 -4.91 4.71
N GLU A 157 48.39 -5.26 4.32
CA GLU A 157 48.96 -6.56 4.64
C GLU A 157 48.84 -6.76 6.15
N SER A 158 47.96 -7.67 6.56
CA SER A 158 47.86 -8.01 7.97
C SER A 158 49.12 -8.81 8.33
N PRO A 159 49.80 -8.52 9.45
CA PRO A 159 50.98 -9.27 9.88
C PRO A 159 50.72 -10.77 10.06
N LYS A 160 49.45 -11.18 10.13
CA LYS A 160 49.03 -12.58 10.17
C LYS A 160 49.35 -13.36 8.89
N PHE A 161 49.43 -12.72 7.72
CA PHE A 161 49.76 -13.44 6.49
C PHE A 161 51.25 -13.81 6.47
N ASP A 162 52.11 -12.86 6.87
CA ASP A 162 53.55 -13.10 7.04
C ASP A 162 53.84 -14.16 8.11
N ASP A 163 53.13 -14.11 9.24
CA ASP A 163 53.25 -15.12 10.30
C ASP A 163 52.86 -16.53 9.81
N ILE A 164 51.85 -16.66 8.94
CA ILE A 164 51.44 -17.95 8.36
C ILE A 164 52.50 -18.46 7.36
N VAL A 165 53.03 -17.58 6.50
CA VAL A 165 54.07 -17.95 5.53
C VAL A 165 55.36 -18.39 6.25
N ASN A 166 55.72 -17.71 7.33
CA ASN A 166 56.85 -18.07 8.18
C ASN A 166 56.61 -19.40 8.93
N GLN A 167 55.39 -19.68 9.39
CA GLN A 167 55.05 -20.95 10.03
C GLN A 167 55.03 -22.15 9.07
N LEU A 168 54.76 -21.92 7.78
CA LEU A 168 54.78 -22.97 6.76
C LEU A 168 56.18 -23.28 6.21
N GLY A 169 57.22 -22.66 6.78
CA GLY A 169 58.61 -23.02 6.50
C GLY A 169 59.06 -22.65 5.09
N GLY A 170 58.71 -21.44 4.64
CA GLY A 170 59.25 -20.84 3.41
C GLY A 170 60.74 -20.50 3.51
N GLY A 171 61.57 -21.45 3.93
CA GLY A 171 62.99 -21.44 3.58
C GLY A 171 63.07 -21.67 2.08
N GLY A 172 63.56 -20.68 1.36
CA GLY A 172 63.73 -20.75 -0.09
C GLY A 172 64.45 -22.05 -0.48
N LEU A 173 64.03 -22.63 -1.59
CA LEU A 173 64.91 -23.53 -2.32
C LEU A 173 66.11 -22.68 -2.75
N GLU A 174 67.23 -22.81 -2.03
CA GLU A 174 68.53 -22.42 -2.58
C GLU A 174 68.75 -23.27 -3.84
N GLU A 175 69.14 -22.61 -4.93
CA GLU A 175 69.28 -23.18 -6.28
C GLU A 175 70.10 -24.48 -6.34
#